data_AF-I0TAN9-F1
#
_entry.id   AF-I0TAN9-F1
#
_cell.length_a   1.000
_cell.length_b   1.000
_cell.length_c   1.000
_cell.angle_alpha   90.00
_cell.angle_beta   90.00
_cell.angle_gamma   90.00
#
_symmetry.space_group_name_H-M   'P 1'
#
loop_
_entity.id
_entity.type
_entity.pdbx_description
1 polymer ?
#
loop_
_entity_poly.entity_id
_entity_poly.type
_entity_poly.pdbx_seq_one_letter_code
_entity_poly.pdbx_strand_id
1 'polypeptide(L)'
;MIPFNRFASTITLALTLSVGAQAQSTNLEKDVESYFLQTLNTQLTTEVADRKAFTNAPTCVTHLQQSIKNKDIPHYQEMVWKAWQAANRALKEQKLIPAEPLQNANQASWDLPQDLESNAKMPYYYGTKGTSDKPLPLFLYLHGSGPKAQEWQNGILLAKSFNDSPSSYFIPQIPNEGEYYRWWQLAKQFAWEKLIRQSLAEGAVDANRLYVFGISEGGYGSQRLASFYADYWAAAGPMAGGEPLKNAPVENCANIGFSFLTGADDTGFYRNILTHYTQVAFDSAQLSRPLSADQQPIFRHRVQLLPGMQHHIDYSLTTPWMRQFVRNPYPKTVLWEDFEMDGRHRSGFYNLQVLKRPSALRTYYDMSIQGNVIALSIQDVRYTTTEKEPQWGIEMKFNRSYSAAQGGKLRIYLNDKLVNLNKEVTVIINGKKAFQGVVKANLKDMINSCVEYYDPYRVYPTAVEVSY
;
A
#
# COMPACT_ATOMS: atom_id res chain seq x y z
N MET A 1 9.07 -86.43 8.50
CA MET A 1 9.54 -85.42 7.53
C MET A 1 8.64 -84.19 7.66
N ILE A 2 9.18 -83.14 8.28
CA ILE A 2 8.88 -81.69 8.26
C ILE A 2 7.43 -81.19 8.06
N PRO A 3 6.91 -80.31 8.95
CA PRO A 3 5.65 -79.59 8.77
C PRO A 3 5.84 -78.23 8.06
N PHE A 4 4.83 -77.78 7.31
CA PHE A 4 4.77 -76.44 6.72
C PHE A 4 3.99 -75.48 7.63
N ASN A 5 4.68 -74.47 8.17
CA ASN A 5 4.12 -73.27 8.78
C ASN A 5 4.15 -72.13 7.75
N ARG A 6 3.02 -71.45 7.50
CA ARG A 6 2.98 -70.15 6.82
C ARG A 6 2.85 -69.05 7.88
N PHE A 7 3.91 -68.27 8.07
CA PHE A 7 3.87 -67.01 8.81
C PHE A 7 3.32 -65.90 7.92
N ALA A 8 2.28 -65.23 8.39
CA ALA A 8 1.91 -63.90 7.94
C ALA A 8 2.75 -62.87 8.73
N SER A 9 3.42 -61.96 8.02
CA SER A 9 4.07 -60.79 8.62
C SER A 9 3.39 -59.53 8.12
N THR A 10 2.71 -58.86 9.04
CA THR A 10 2.05 -57.57 8.94
C THR A 10 3.06 -56.45 8.75
N ILE A 11 2.89 -55.66 7.68
CA ILE A 11 3.52 -54.35 7.53
C ILE A 11 2.62 -53.35 8.25
N THR A 12 3.05 -52.90 9.44
CA THR A 12 2.38 -51.82 10.17
C THR A 12 3.42 -50.85 10.71
N LEU A 13 4.03 -50.02 9.87
CA LEU A 13 4.80 -48.87 10.35
C LEU A 13 5.01 -47.81 9.26
N ALA A 14 3.98 -46.99 8.98
CA ALA A 14 4.13 -45.72 8.25
C ALA A 14 2.95 -44.73 8.37
N LEU A 15 1.84 -45.07 9.06
CA LEU A 15 0.63 -44.21 9.09
C LEU A 15 0.45 -43.35 10.35
N THR A 16 1.24 -43.53 11.41
CA THR A 16 1.00 -42.81 12.69
C THR A 16 1.77 -41.49 12.82
N LEU A 17 2.90 -41.33 12.12
CA LEU A 17 3.69 -40.09 12.14
C LEU A 17 3.10 -38.97 11.26
N SER A 18 2.42 -39.33 10.17
CA SER A 18 1.79 -38.35 9.26
C SER A 18 0.53 -37.73 9.85
N VAL A 19 -0.27 -38.52 10.60
CA VAL A 19 -1.52 -38.04 11.22
C VAL A 19 -1.25 -37.03 12.33
N GLY A 20 -0.20 -37.21 13.14
CA GLY A 20 0.18 -36.28 14.20
C GLY A 20 0.69 -34.93 13.70
N ALA A 21 1.54 -34.94 12.67
CA ALA A 21 2.06 -33.70 12.06
C ALA A 21 0.97 -32.90 11.34
N GLN A 22 0.05 -33.59 10.66
CA GLN A 22 -1.08 -32.97 9.94
C GLN A 22 -2.17 -32.44 10.90
N ALA A 23 -2.43 -33.12 12.02
CA ALA A 23 -3.31 -32.60 13.07
C ALA A 23 -2.71 -31.36 13.77
N GLN A 24 -1.40 -31.36 14.03
CA GLN A 24 -0.71 -30.22 14.64
C GLN A 24 -0.64 -29.00 13.70
N SER A 25 -0.44 -29.19 12.40
CA SER A 25 -0.49 -28.11 11.41
C SER A 25 -1.90 -27.53 11.27
N THR A 26 -2.94 -28.37 11.33
CA THR A 26 -4.35 -27.94 11.25
C THR A 26 -4.79 -27.12 12.47
N ASN A 27 -4.28 -27.45 13.67
CA ASN A 27 -4.54 -26.66 14.88
C ASN A 27 -3.85 -25.29 14.83
N LEU A 28 -2.60 -25.23 14.36
CA LEU A 28 -1.88 -23.98 14.23
C LEU A 28 -2.54 -23.01 13.24
N GLU A 29 -2.99 -23.49 12.09
CA GLU A 29 -3.70 -22.67 11.11
C GLU A 29 -4.96 -22.03 11.72
N LYS A 30 -5.74 -22.80 12.51
CA LYS A 30 -6.92 -22.30 13.22
C LYS A 30 -6.58 -21.27 14.30
N ASP A 31 -5.47 -21.45 15.01
CA ASP A 31 -5.01 -20.48 16.01
C ASP A 31 -4.61 -19.15 15.34
N VAL A 32 -3.93 -19.23 14.20
CA VAL A 32 -3.56 -18.04 13.39
C VAL A 32 -4.80 -17.35 12.83
N GLU A 33 -5.75 -18.10 12.29
CA GLU A 33 -7.04 -17.58 11.79
C GLU A 33 -7.82 -16.88 12.92
N SER A 34 -7.90 -17.51 14.10
CA SER A 34 -8.58 -16.96 15.27
C SER A 34 -7.92 -15.66 15.74
N TYR A 35 -6.58 -15.62 15.76
CA TYR A 35 -5.82 -14.40 16.08
C TYR A 35 -6.10 -13.28 15.07
N PHE A 36 -6.11 -13.58 13.77
CA PHE A 36 -6.41 -12.58 12.75
C PHE A 36 -7.83 -12.07 12.86
N LEU A 37 -8.82 -12.95 13.08
CA LEU A 37 -10.20 -12.55 13.25
C LEU A 37 -10.37 -11.65 14.49
N GLN A 38 -9.74 -11.99 15.61
CA GLN A 38 -9.74 -11.14 16.80
C GLN A 38 -9.12 -9.77 16.51
N THR A 39 -7.95 -9.76 15.86
CA THR A 39 -7.21 -8.54 15.51
C THR A 39 -8.04 -7.64 14.60
N LEU A 40 -8.66 -8.20 13.55
CA LEU A 40 -9.54 -7.47 12.64
C LEU A 40 -10.76 -6.88 13.36
N ASN A 41 -11.38 -7.60 14.29
CA ASN A 41 -12.49 -7.05 15.08
C ASN A 41 -12.03 -5.88 15.97
N THR A 42 -10.85 -5.99 16.59
CA THR A 42 -10.26 -4.91 17.40
C THR A 42 -9.92 -3.69 16.54
N GLN A 43 -9.29 -3.90 15.38
CA GLN A 43 -8.98 -2.83 14.43
C GLN A 43 -10.26 -2.13 13.97
N LEU A 44 -11.25 -2.88 13.49
CA LEU A 44 -12.53 -2.30 13.07
C LEU A 44 -13.19 -1.50 14.21
N THR A 45 -13.23 -2.05 15.43
CA THR A 45 -13.77 -1.33 16.60
C THR A 45 -13.01 -0.03 16.88
N THR A 46 -11.69 -0.04 16.74
CA THR A 46 -10.82 1.14 16.98
C THR A 46 -11.01 2.20 15.90
N GLU A 47 -11.04 1.78 14.63
CA GLU A 47 -11.17 2.65 13.46
C GLU A 47 -12.52 3.37 13.41
N VAL A 48 -13.59 2.72 13.89
CA VAL A 48 -14.93 3.31 13.94
C VAL A 48 -15.23 4.10 15.21
N ALA A 49 -14.37 4.02 16.23
CA ALA A 49 -14.64 4.63 17.54
C ALA A 49 -14.54 6.16 17.51
N ASP A 50 -13.42 6.71 17.03
CA ASP A 50 -13.23 8.14 16.82
C ASP A 50 -11.95 8.43 15.99
N ARG A 51 -11.76 9.70 15.61
CA ARG A 51 -10.59 10.15 14.84
C ARG A 51 -9.26 9.88 15.55
N LYS A 52 -9.19 10.07 16.87
CA LYS A 52 -7.96 9.88 17.66
C LYS A 52 -7.59 8.40 17.76
N ALA A 53 -8.58 7.53 17.94
CA ALA A 53 -8.41 6.09 17.97
C ALA A 53 -7.87 5.57 16.63
N PHE A 54 -8.43 6.01 15.50
CA PHE A 54 -7.94 5.60 14.18
C PHE A 54 -6.53 6.13 13.88
N THR A 55 -6.28 7.42 14.16
CA THR A 55 -4.97 8.05 13.88
C THR A 55 -3.83 7.53 14.77
N ASN A 56 -4.14 7.02 15.96
CA ASN A 56 -3.16 6.53 16.94
C ASN A 56 -3.32 5.02 17.24
N ALA A 57 -3.92 4.26 16.31
CA ALA A 57 -4.15 2.84 16.50
C ALA A 57 -2.82 2.13 16.83
N PRO A 58 -2.77 1.33 17.92
CA PRO A 58 -1.54 0.70 18.33
C PRO A 58 -1.14 -0.42 17.36
N THR A 59 0.16 -0.64 17.21
CA THR A 59 0.68 -1.79 16.47
C THR A 59 0.25 -3.10 17.13
N CYS A 60 -0.42 -3.96 16.37
CA CYS A 60 -0.76 -5.30 16.83
C CYS A 60 0.50 -6.19 16.82
N VAL A 61 0.72 -6.91 17.92
CA VAL A 61 1.82 -7.88 18.03
C VAL A 61 1.25 -9.20 18.51
N THR A 62 1.50 -10.26 17.77
CA THR A 62 1.05 -11.60 18.16
C THR A 62 1.90 -12.18 19.28
N HIS A 63 1.26 -13.01 20.09
CA HIS A 63 1.92 -13.88 21.07
C HIS A 63 2.29 -15.24 20.45
N LEU A 64 1.75 -15.58 19.29
CA LEU A 64 2.04 -16.83 18.57
C LEU A 64 3.47 -16.77 18.01
N GLN A 65 4.28 -17.77 18.35
CA GLN A 65 5.69 -17.81 17.98
C GLN A 65 6.10 -19.25 17.73
N GLN A 66 6.79 -19.45 16.62
CA GLN A 66 7.35 -20.75 16.26
C GLN A 66 8.56 -20.51 15.36
N SER A 67 9.70 -21.10 15.73
CA SER A 67 10.90 -21.08 14.89
C SER A 67 10.66 -21.93 13.65
N ILE A 68 10.95 -21.38 12.47
CA ILE A 68 10.72 -22.02 11.18
C ILE A 68 12.07 -22.26 10.50
N LYS A 69 12.25 -23.46 9.93
CA LYS A 69 13.44 -23.76 9.12
C LYS A 69 13.29 -23.10 7.75
N ASN A 70 14.39 -22.63 7.16
CA ASN A 70 14.35 -21.91 5.88
C ASN A 70 13.62 -22.66 4.76
N LYS A 71 13.74 -23.99 4.70
CA LYS A 71 13.04 -24.83 3.71
C LYS A 71 11.52 -24.86 3.86
N ASP A 72 11.00 -24.57 5.06
CA ASP A 72 9.58 -24.64 5.39
C ASP A 72 8.91 -23.25 5.29
N ILE A 73 9.68 -22.18 5.04
CA ILE A 73 9.18 -20.79 4.93
C ILE A 73 7.99 -20.68 3.95
N PRO A 74 8.06 -21.20 2.70
CA PRO A 74 6.96 -21.01 1.74
C PRO A 74 5.64 -21.62 2.22
N HIS A 75 5.70 -22.79 2.87
CA HIS A 75 4.52 -23.45 3.43
C HIS A 75 3.86 -22.63 4.53
N TYR A 76 4.66 -22.03 5.43
CA TYR A 76 4.13 -21.18 6.49
C TYR A 76 3.59 -19.85 5.98
N GLN A 77 4.22 -19.24 4.97
CA GLN A 77 3.69 -18.03 4.34
C GLN A 77 2.33 -18.29 3.70
N GLU A 78 2.18 -19.42 3.00
CA GLU A 78 0.90 -19.84 2.40
C GLU A 78 -0.17 -20.08 3.47
N MET A 79 0.17 -20.79 4.55
CA MET A 79 -0.74 -21.04 5.67
C MET A 79 -1.21 -19.74 6.33
N VAL A 80 -0.28 -18.83 6.65
CA VAL A 80 -0.58 -17.53 7.26
C VAL A 80 -1.47 -16.71 6.33
N TRP A 81 -1.17 -16.68 5.03
CA TRP A 81 -2.01 -15.97 4.07
C TRP A 81 -3.42 -16.59 3.97
N LYS A 82 -3.55 -17.92 3.90
CA LYS A 82 -4.87 -18.59 3.89
C LYS A 82 -5.68 -18.29 5.16
N ALA A 83 -5.04 -18.33 6.32
CA ALA A 83 -5.67 -17.94 7.58
C ALA A 83 -6.13 -16.47 7.57
N TRP A 84 -5.33 -15.57 6.99
CA TRP A 84 -5.73 -14.17 6.79
C TRP A 84 -6.96 -14.05 5.88
N GLN A 85 -7.00 -14.78 4.77
CA GLN A 85 -8.15 -14.81 3.86
C GLN A 85 -9.41 -15.36 4.54
N ALA A 86 -9.29 -16.41 5.35
CA ALA A 86 -10.39 -16.99 6.11
C ALA A 86 -10.94 -16.01 7.16
N ALA A 87 -10.06 -15.39 7.95
CA ALA A 87 -10.43 -14.36 8.92
C ALA A 87 -11.12 -13.15 8.27
N ASN A 88 -10.64 -12.70 7.11
CA ASN A 88 -11.29 -11.63 6.35
C ASN A 88 -12.68 -12.03 5.85
N ARG A 89 -12.91 -13.28 5.44
CA ARG A 89 -14.25 -13.79 5.09
C ARG A 89 -15.17 -13.87 6.31
N ALA A 90 -14.64 -14.26 7.47
CA ALA A 90 -15.39 -14.39 8.72
C ALA A 90 -15.71 -13.05 9.40
N LEU A 91 -14.89 -12.00 9.20
CA LEU A 91 -15.10 -10.68 9.79
C LEU A 91 -16.47 -10.11 9.38
N LYS A 92 -17.28 -9.71 10.36
CA LYS A 92 -18.60 -9.10 10.14
C LYS A 92 -18.45 -7.61 9.83
N GLU A 93 -18.50 -7.27 8.55
CA GLU A 93 -18.44 -5.90 8.02
C GLU A 93 -19.15 -5.86 6.66
N GLN A 94 -19.39 -4.67 6.12
CA GLN A 94 -19.84 -4.55 4.73
C GLN A 94 -18.75 -5.06 3.77
N LYS A 95 -19.07 -6.07 2.96
CA LYS A 95 -18.16 -6.67 1.99
C LYS A 95 -18.20 -5.93 0.65
N LEU A 96 -17.09 -5.99 -0.07
CA LEU A 96 -17.01 -5.64 -1.47
C LEU A 96 -17.90 -6.62 -2.24
N ILE A 97 -18.76 -6.10 -3.10
CA ILE A 97 -19.60 -6.96 -3.95
C ILE A 97 -18.74 -7.79 -4.91
N PRO A 98 -19.22 -8.94 -5.41
CA PRO A 98 -18.55 -9.65 -6.50
C PRO A 98 -18.36 -8.75 -7.72
N ALA A 99 -17.22 -8.87 -8.40
CA ALA A 99 -16.97 -8.12 -9.62
C ALA A 99 -17.75 -8.75 -10.79
N GLU A 100 -18.66 -7.99 -11.37
CA GLU A 100 -19.36 -8.36 -12.62
C GLU A 100 -18.88 -7.49 -13.79
N PRO A 101 -19.18 -7.86 -15.06
CA PRO A 101 -18.87 -7.00 -16.19
C PRO A 101 -19.34 -5.56 -15.94
N LEU A 102 -18.44 -4.59 -16.07
CA LEU A 102 -18.68 -3.18 -15.74
C LEU A 102 -19.85 -2.59 -16.55
N GLN A 103 -20.20 -3.21 -17.68
CA GLN A 103 -21.40 -2.91 -18.47
C GLN A 103 -22.68 -2.96 -17.64
N ASN A 104 -22.80 -3.90 -16.71
CA ASN A 104 -23.96 -4.08 -15.83
C ASN A 104 -24.13 -2.94 -14.82
N ALA A 105 -23.06 -2.16 -14.58
CA ALA A 105 -23.06 -1.06 -13.62
C ALA A 105 -23.48 -1.48 -12.20
N ASN A 106 -23.04 -2.67 -11.77
CA ASN A 106 -23.28 -3.14 -10.41
C ASN A 106 -22.66 -2.19 -9.39
N GLN A 107 -23.48 -1.81 -8.43
CA GLN A 107 -23.12 -0.83 -7.41
C GLN A 107 -23.54 -1.30 -6.03
N ALA A 108 -22.80 -0.85 -5.04
CA ALA A 108 -23.15 -0.96 -3.64
C ALA A 108 -22.69 0.30 -2.91
N SER A 109 -22.70 0.26 -1.59
CA SER A 109 -22.22 1.38 -0.78
C SER A 109 -21.54 0.89 0.48
N TRP A 110 -20.56 1.65 0.95
CA TRP A 110 -20.05 1.51 2.31
C TRP A 110 -20.47 2.70 3.16
N ASP A 111 -20.84 2.42 4.41
CA ASP A 111 -20.99 3.43 5.43
C ASP A 111 -19.60 3.72 6.00
N LEU A 112 -19.20 4.98 5.98
CA LEU A 112 -17.96 5.42 6.61
C LEU A 112 -18.26 5.81 8.06
N PRO A 113 -17.27 5.71 8.96
CA PRO A 113 -17.53 5.94 10.37
C PRO A 113 -17.98 7.38 10.64
N GLN A 114 -19.07 7.53 11.41
CA GLN A 114 -19.75 8.79 11.66
C GLN A 114 -18.83 9.84 12.31
N ASP A 115 -17.91 9.41 13.19
CA ASP A 115 -16.96 10.30 13.86
C ASP A 115 -15.80 10.75 12.95
N LEU A 116 -15.58 10.07 11.81
CA LEU A 116 -14.62 10.52 10.81
C LEU A 116 -15.27 11.51 9.82
N GLU A 117 -16.50 11.22 9.42
CA GLU A 117 -17.32 12.05 8.53
C GLU A 117 -18.82 11.78 8.76
N SER A 118 -19.55 12.81 9.18
CA SER A 118 -20.97 12.67 9.55
C SER A 118 -21.84 12.25 8.36
N ASN A 119 -22.73 11.28 8.57
CA ASN A 119 -23.67 10.74 7.58
C ASN A 119 -23.01 10.29 6.26
N ALA A 120 -21.74 9.89 6.30
CA ALA A 120 -20.99 9.53 5.12
C ALA A 120 -21.34 8.13 4.61
N LYS A 121 -22.06 8.08 3.50
CA LYS A 121 -22.27 6.88 2.70
C LYS A 121 -21.53 7.02 1.39
N MET A 122 -20.66 6.08 1.06
CA MET A 122 -19.87 6.02 -0.17
C MET A 122 -20.47 4.98 -1.13
N PRO A 123 -21.34 5.37 -2.06
CA PRO A 123 -21.67 4.54 -3.21
C PRO A 123 -20.42 4.22 -4.05
N TYR A 124 -20.38 3.05 -4.66
CA TYR A 124 -19.32 2.68 -5.59
C TYR A 124 -19.81 1.69 -6.64
N TYR A 125 -19.23 1.77 -7.84
CA TYR A 125 -19.26 0.68 -8.81
C TYR A 125 -18.05 -0.23 -8.59
N TYR A 126 -18.25 -1.54 -8.72
CA TYR A 126 -17.17 -2.51 -8.75
C TYR A 126 -17.42 -3.55 -9.84
N GLY A 127 -16.47 -3.69 -10.76
CA GLY A 127 -16.67 -4.58 -11.91
C GLY A 127 -15.45 -4.75 -12.80
N THR A 128 -15.57 -5.60 -13.82
CA THR A 128 -14.47 -6.00 -14.70
C THR A 128 -14.67 -5.52 -16.14
N LYS A 129 -13.56 -5.39 -16.87
CA LYS A 129 -13.53 -5.17 -18.32
C LYS A 129 -12.77 -6.32 -18.97
N GLY A 130 -13.42 -7.04 -19.87
CA GLY A 130 -12.85 -8.24 -20.47
C GLY A 130 -12.79 -9.42 -19.50
N THR A 131 -12.19 -10.52 -19.93
CA THR A 131 -12.09 -11.77 -19.17
C THR A 131 -10.62 -12.15 -18.95
N SER A 132 -10.35 -12.88 -17.87
CA SER A 132 -9.02 -13.38 -17.52
C SER A 132 -9.14 -14.59 -16.59
N ASP A 133 -8.31 -15.61 -16.82
CA ASP A 133 -8.15 -16.75 -15.91
C ASP A 133 -7.15 -16.45 -14.78
N LYS A 134 -6.50 -15.29 -14.82
CA LYS A 134 -5.55 -14.79 -13.82
C LYS A 134 -6.16 -13.62 -13.04
N PRO A 135 -5.69 -13.38 -11.80
CA PRO A 135 -6.06 -12.19 -11.05
C PRO A 135 -5.89 -10.91 -11.87
N LEU A 136 -6.88 -10.04 -11.82
CA LEU A 136 -6.96 -8.84 -12.65
C LEU A 136 -6.22 -7.66 -12.00
N PRO A 137 -5.62 -6.76 -12.80
CA PRO A 137 -5.31 -5.39 -12.38
C PRO A 137 -6.50 -4.71 -11.69
N LEU A 138 -6.28 -3.96 -10.62
CA LEU A 138 -7.33 -3.13 -10.01
C LEU A 138 -7.03 -1.65 -10.21
N PHE A 139 -7.99 -0.94 -10.80
CA PHE A 139 -7.96 0.51 -11.00
C PHE A 139 -8.94 1.20 -10.04
N LEU A 140 -8.41 2.06 -9.18
CA LEU A 140 -9.18 3.03 -8.39
C LEU A 140 -9.28 4.34 -9.18
N TYR A 141 -10.48 4.65 -9.69
CA TYR A 141 -10.76 5.90 -10.41
C TYR A 141 -11.49 6.89 -9.52
N LEU A 142 -10.95 8.11 -9.38
CA LEU A 142 -11.51 9.18 -8.56
C LEU A 142 -12.07 10.30 -9.45
N HIS A 143 -13.34 10.66 -9.27
CA HIS A 143 -13.98 11.72 -10.05
C HIS A 143 -13.60 13.13 -9.56
N GLY A 144 -13.94 14.15 -10.35
CA GLY A 144 -13.66 15.55 -10.06
C GLY A 144 -14.67 16.17 -9.08
N SER A 145 -14.52 17.47 -8.82
CA SER A 145 -15.50 18.22 -8.02
C SER A 145 -16.64 18.73 -8.89
N GLY A 146 -17.88 18.58 -8.42
CA GLY A 146 -19.12 18.95 -9.10
C GLY A 146 -20.28 18.24 -8.42
N PRO A 147 -21.53 18.37 -8.91
CA PRO A 147 -22.67 17.61 -8.38
C PRO A 147 -22.34 16.12 -8.37
N LYS A 148 -22.17 15.52 -7.18
CA LYS A 148 -21.54 14.19 -7.04
C LYS A 148 -22.25 13.07 -7.81
N ALA A 149 -23.57 13.18 -8.00
CA ALA A 149 -24.35 12.22 -8.78
C ALA A 149 -23.92 12.20 -10.26
N GLN A 150 -23.72 13.39 -10.83
CA GLN A 150 -23.28 13.55 -12.21
C GLN A 150 -21.83 13.13 -12.40
N GLU A 151 -20.94 13.55 -11.48
CA GLU A 151 -19.52 13.17 -11.51
C GLU A 151 -19.34 11.65 -11.46
N TRP A 152 -20.10 10.97 -10.60
CA TRP A 152 -20.05 9.52 -10.49
C TRP A 152 -20.60 8.80 -11.73
N GLN A 153 -21.70 9.29 -12.30
CA GLN A 153 -22.25 8.76 -13.56
C GLN A 153 -21.26 8.92 -14.72
N ASN A 154 -20.57 10.07 -14.81
CA ASN A 154 -19.52 10.28 -15.79
C ASN A 154 -18.32 9.35 -15.55
N GLY A 155 -17.98 9.09 -14.28
CA GLY A 155 -16.88 8.20 -13.90
C GLY A 155 -17.01 6.79 -14.44
N ILE A 156 -18.21 6.18 -14.39
CA ILE A 156 -18.41 4.84 -14.98
C ILE A 156 -18.31 4.85 -16.51
N LEU A 157 -18.76 5.92 -17.18
CA LEU A 157 -18.62 6.05 -18.63
C LEU A 157 -17.14 6.15 -19.04
N LEU A 158 -16.36 6.95 -18.31
CA LEU A 158 -14.92 7.06 -18.51
C LEU A 158 -14.21 5.73 -18.27
N ALA A 159 -14.50 5.06 -17.15
CA ALA A 159 -13.93 3.76 -16.83
C ALA A 159 -14.21 2.71 -17.92
N LYS A 160 -15.41 2.70 -18.51
CA LYS A 160 -15.76 1.85 -19.66
C LYS A 160 -14.95 2.18 -20.91
N SER A 161 -14.61 3.45 -21.14
CA SER A 161 -13.92 3.93 -22.35
C SER A 161 -12.39 3.75 -22.34
N PHE A 162 -11.74 3.74 -21.17
CA PHE A 162 -10.28 3.67 -21.08
C PHE A 162 -9.68 2.38 -21.67
N ASN A 163 -8.46 2.42 -22.20
CA ASN A 163 -7.83 1.28 -22.88
C ASN A 163 -6.88 0.47 -21.97
N ASP A 164 -7.47 -0.24 -21.02
CA ASP A 164 -6.77 -1.01 -19.96
C ASP A 164 -7.27 -2.44 -19.79
N SER A 165 -8.21 -2.90 -20.61
CA SER A 165 -8.72 -4.28 -20.55
C SER A 165 -7.59 -5.30 -20.85
N PRO A 166 -7.53 -6.46 -20.15
CA PRO A 166 -8.42 -6.87 -19.06
C PRO A 166 -8.09 -6.19 -17.71
N SER A 167 -9.12 -5.79 -16.96
CA SER A 167 -8.97 -5.02 -15.71
C SER A 167 -10.22 -5.12 -14.80
N SER A 168 -10.03 -4.83 -13.52
CA SER A 168 -11.08 -4.58 -12.53
C SER A 168 -11.08 -3.10 -12.15
N TYR A 169 -12.24 -2.56 -11.80
CA TYR A 169 -12.44 -1.16 -11.46
C TYR A 169 -13.18 -1.00 -10.14
N PHE A 170 -12.70 -0.08 -9.31
CA PHE A 170 -13.47 0.50 -8.20
C PHE A 170 -13.68 1.99 -8.48
N ILE A 171 -14.94 2.42 -8.54
CA ILE A 171 -15.33 3.78 -8.92
C ILE A 171 -16.26 4.33 -7.84
N PRO A 172 -15.73 5.02 -6.81
CA PRO A 172 -16.53 5.57 -5.73
C PRO A 172 -17.19 6.89 -6.15
N GLN A 173 -18.31 7.18 -5.50
CA GLN A 173 -18.85 8.53 -5.38
C GLN A 173 -18.35 9.14 -4.07
N ILE A 174 -18.01 10.43 -4.09
CA ILE A 174 -17.68 11.16 -2.86
C ILE A 174 -18.89 11.11 -1.89
N PRO A 175 -18.71 10.83 -0.59
CA PRO A 175 -19.84 10.68 0.33
C PRO A 175 -20.59 12.01 0.55
N ASN A 176 -19.86 13.07 0.88
CA ASN A 176 -20.40 14.41 1.10
C ASN A 176 -19.65 15.46 0.28
N GLU A 177 -20.36 16.54 -0.06
CA GLU A 177 -19.79 17.70 -0.75
C GLU A 177 -19.26 18.75 0.26
N GLY A 178 -18.87 19.93 -0.22
CA GLY A 178 -18.33 20.99 0.64
C GLY A 178 -16.93 20.67 1.15
N GLU A 179 -16.68 20.88 2.45
CA GLU A 179 -15.37 20.63 3.08
C GLU A 179 -14.94 19.16 3.02
N TYR A 180 -15.90 18.24 2.83
CA TYR A 180 -15.65 16.80 2.70
C TYR A 180 -15.35 16.33 1.27
N TYR A 181 -15.35 17.25 0.29
CA TYR A 181 -15.07 16.90 -1.11
C TYR A 181 -13.57 16.75 -1.35
N ARG A 182 -12.92 15.86 -0.58
CA ARG A 182 -11.48 15.60 -0.61
C ARG A 182 -11.23 14.09 -0.48
N TRP A 183 -10.64 13.48 -1.50
CA TRP A 183 -10.38 12.02 -1.52
C TRP A 183 -9.31 11.53 -0.52
N TRP A 184 -8.53 12.45 0.06
CA TRP A 184 -7.42 12.13 0.97
C TRP A 184 -7.81 12.13 2.46
N GLN A 185 -9.01 12.60 2.81
CA GLN A 185 -9.47 12.68 4.19
C GLN A 185 -9.57 11.31 4.86
N LEU A 186 -9.50 11.30 6.18
CA LEU A 186 -9.37 10.10 7.02
C LEU A 186 -10.52 9.10 6.81
N ALA A 187 -11.75 9.58 6.62
CA ALA A 187 -12.90 8.71 6.30
C ALA A 187 -12.71 7.97 4.96
N LYS A 188 -12.10 8.61 3.96
CA LYS A 188 -11.78 7.95 2.68
C LYS A 188 -10.59 7.01 2.82
N GLN A 189 -9.61 7.34 3.68
CA GLN A 189 -8.52 6.41 4.01
C GLN A 189 -9.03 5.09 4.60
N PHE A 190 -10.05 5.13 5.47
CA PHE A 190 -10.76 3.92 5.94
C PHE A 190 -11.29 3.08 4.76
N ALA A 191 -11.92 3.73 3.77
CA ALA A 191 -12.42 3.04 2.57
C ALA A 191 -11.29 2.46 1.71
N TRP A 192 -10.15 3.16 1.56
CA TRP A 192 -9.02 2.69 0.76
C TRP A 192 -8.33 1.48 1.37
N GLU A 193 -8.09 1.49 2.68
CA GLU A 193 -7.49 0.34 3.37
C GLU A 193 -8.44 -0.86 3.35
N LYS A 194 -9.74 -0.63 3.50
CA LYS A 194 -10.77 -1.66 3.33
C LYS A 194 -10.80 -2.23 1.92
N LEU A 195 -10.75 -1.39 0.88
CA LEU A 195 -10.71 -1.81 -0.53
C LEU A 195 -9.48 -2.68 -0.80
N ILE A 196 -8.30 -2.22 -0.41
CA ILE A 196 -7.07 -2.98 -0.65
C ILE A 196 -7.11 -4.30 0.13
N ARG A 197 -7.43 -4.29 1.43
CA ARG A 197 -7.51 -5.51 2.24
C ARG A 197 -8.48 -6.53 1.65
N GLN A 198 -9.72 -6.13 1.36
CA GLN A 198 -10.74 -7.07 0.88
C GLN A 198 -10.43 -7.57 -0.54
N SER A 199 -9.97 -6.71 -1.45
CA SER A 199 -9.64 -7.12 -2.83
C SER A 199 -8.47 -8.10 -2.88
N LEU A 200 -7.43 -7.89 -2.06
CA LEU A 200 -6.28 -8.81 -1.99
C LEU A 200 -6.66 -10.12 -1.27
N ALA A 201 -7.42 -10.06 -0.18
CA ALA A 201 -7.84 -11.25 0.56
C ALA A 201 -8.78 -12.15 -0.26
N GLU A 202 -9.62 -11.60 -1.13
CA GLU A 202 -10.50 -12.38 -2.01
C GLU A 202 -9.70 -13.13 -3.11
N GLY A 203 -8.51 -12.63 -3.48
CA GLY A 203 -7.62 -13.28 -4.44
C GLY A 203 -7.96 -13.06 -5.92
N ALA A 204 -9.00 -12.27 -6.22
CA ALA A 204 -9.40 -11.93 -7.59
C ALA A 204 -8.54 -10.82 -8.23
N VAL A 205 -7.76 -10.10 -7.43
CA VAL A 205 -6.91 -8.98 -7.86
C VAL A 205 -5.44 -9.33 -7.78
N ASP A 206 -4.66 -8.92 -8.78
CA ASP A 206 -3.20 -9.02 -8.77
C ASP A 206 -2.62 -7.97 -7.81
N ALA A 207 -2.07 -8.42 -6.68
CA ALA A 207 -1.51 -7.55 -5.64
C ALA A 207 -0.36 -6.66 -6.11
N ASN A 208 0.29 -6.96 -7.24
CA ASN A 208 1.35 -6.13 -7.80
C ASN A 208 0.88 -5.24 -8.95
N ARG A 209 -0.44 -5.15 -9.19
CA ARG A 209 -1.05 -4.35 -10.26
C ARG A 209 -2.26 -3.57 -9.76
N LEU A 210 -2.04 -2.81 -8.69
CA LEU A 210 -2.97 -1.81 -8.18
C LEU A 210 -2.63 -0.43 -8.76
N TYR A 211 -3.64 0.32 -9.16
CA TYR A 211 -3.48 1.61 -9.85
C TYR A 211 -4.44 2.64 -9.26
N VAL A 212 -3.97 3.87 -9.05
CA VAL A 212 -4.80 4.99 -8.57
C VAL A 212 -4.71 6.18 -9.50
N PHE A 213 -5.84 6.75 -9.89
CA PHE A 213 -5.88 7.89 -10.81
C PHE A 213 -7.20 8.64 -10.70
N GLY A 214 -7.26 9.84 -11.26
CA GLY A 214 -8.48 10.65 -11.21
C GLY A 214 -8.32 12.00 -11.89
N ILE A 215 -9.44 12.70 -12.04
CA ILE A 215 -9.53 13.97 -12.78
C ILE A 215 -9.89 15.09 -11.81
N SER A 216 -9.33 16.29 -12.00
CA SER A 216 -9.67 17.47 -11.19
C SER A 216 -9.44 17.19 -9.70
N GLU A 217 -10.44 17.30 -8.83
CA GLU A 217 -10.36 16.86 -7.41
C GLU A 217 -9.81 15.43 -7.26
N GLY A 218 -10.21 14.49 -8.12
CA GLY A 218 -9.62 13.16 -8.21
C GLY A 218 -8.14 13.14 -8.62
N GLY A 219 -7.68 14.15 -9.35
CA GLY A 219 -6.25 14.39 -9.64
C GLY A 219 -5.46 14.80 -8.40
N TYR A 220 -5.98 15.74 -7.60
CA TYR A 220 -5.38 16.10 -6.30
C TYR A 220 -5.35 14.88 -5.36
N GLY A 221 -6.49 14.19 -5.24
CA GLY A 221 -6.64 12.98 -4.45
C GLY A 221 -5.65 11.89 -4.84
N SER A 222 -5.62 11.52 -6.11
CA SER A 222 -4.71 10.47 -6.61
C SER A 222 -3.23 10.87 -6.49
N GLN A 223 -2.87 12.15 -6.57
CA GLN A 223 -1.49 12.61 -6.33
C GLN A 223 -1.08 12.41 -4.87
N ARG A 224 -1.93 12.79 -3.91
CA ARG A 224 -1.65 12.54 -2.48
C ARG A 224 -1.59 11.05 -2.16
N LEU A 225 -2.56 10.28 -2.64
CA LEU A 225 -2.64 8.85 -2.41
C LEU A 225 -1.47 8.09 -3.04
N ALA A 226 -0.94 8.57 -4.19
CA ALA A 226 0.26 8.02 -4.79
C ALA A 226 1.44 8.04 -3.82
N SER A 227 1.62 9.14 -3.08
CA SER A 227 2.72 9.29 -2.12
C SER A 227 2.46 8.58 -0.79
N PHE A 228 1.21 8.55 -0.33
CA PHE A 228 0.86 7.98 1.00
C PHE A 228 0.76 6.45 1.00
N TYR A 229 0.32 5.85 -0.11
CA TYR A 229 0.16 4.40 -0.28
C TYR A 229 1.08 3.84 -1.38
N ALA A 230 2.21 4.50 -1.67
CA ALA A 230 3.09 4.15 -2.79
C ALA A 230 3.56 2.69 -2.77
N ASP A 231 3.66 2.07 -1.59
CA ASP A 231 4.04 0.67 -1.40
C ASP A 231 2.95 -0.34 -1.80
N TYR A 232 1.76 0.12 -2.21
CA TYR A 232 0.69 -0.71 -2.79
C TYR A 232 0.56 -0.53 -4.31
N TRP A 233 0.87 0.65 -4.82
CA TRP A 233 0.64 0.98 -6.22
C TRP A 233 1.71 0.39 -7.14
N ALA A 234 1.29 -0.06 -8.32
CA ALA A 234 2.19 -0.24 -9.45
C ALA A 234 2.41 1.09 -10.19
N ALA A 235 1.36 1.89 -10.35
CA ALA A 235 1.45 3.24 -10.88
C ALA A 235 0.30 4.15 -10.42
N ALA A 236 0.54 5.46 -10.47
CA ALA A 236 -0.43 6.52 -10.26
C ALA A 236 -0.58 7.41 -11.49
N GLY A 237 -1.79 7.96 -11.70
CA GLY A 237 -2.16 8.72 -12.89
C GLY A 237 -2.96 10.03 -12.66
N PRO A 238 -2.54 10.98 -11.81
CA PRO A 238 -3.27 12.25 -11.66
C PRO A 238 -3.53 12.97 -12.98
N MET A 239 -4.73 13.55 -13.15
CA MET A 239 -5.09 14.36 -14.32
C MET A 239 -5.75 15.67 -13.90
N ALA A 240 -5.24 16.80 -14.43
CA ALA A 240 -5.76 18.14 -14.17
C ALA A 240 -6.00 18.47 -12.68
N GLY A 241 -5.11 17.97 -11.81
CA GLY A 241 -5.03 18.29 -10.39
C GLY A 241 -3.79 19.15 -10.09
N GLY A 242 -3.29 19.12 -8.86
CA GLY A 242 -2.04 19.78 -8.50
C GLY A 242 -1.88 19.96 -6.99
N GLU A 243 -1.11 19.09 -6.35
CA GLU A 243 -0.82 19.22 -4.91
C GLU A 243 0.50 19.95 -4.67
N PRO A 244 0.54 20.89 -3.70
CA PRO A 244 1.81 21.31 -3.12
C PRO A 244 2.59 20.08 -2.65
N LEU A 245 3.87 19.97 -3.02
CA LEU A 245 4.66 18.75 -2.81
C LEU A 245 4.84 18.37 -1.33
N LYS A 246 4.63 19.29 -0.39
CA LYS A 246 4.54 18.92 1.03
C LYS A 246 3.39 17.93 1.33
N ASN A 247 2.34 17.87 0.51
CA ASN A 247 1.22 16.95 0.65
C ASN A 247 1.38 15.67 -0.21
N ALA A 248 2.41 15.64 -1.06
CA ALA A 248 2.72 14.53 -1.96
C ALA A 248 4.24 14.48 -2.22
N PRO A 249 5.06 14.09 -1.22
CA PRO A 249 6.52 14.05 -1.37
C PRO A 249 6.93 13.11 -2.51
N VAL A 250 7.71 13.61 -3.46
CA VAL A 250 8.08 12.86 -4.68
C VAL A 250 8.90 11.61 -4.34
N GLU A 251 9.69 11.66 -3.27
CA GLU A 251 10.54 10.56 -2.81
C GLU A 251 9.73 9.30 -2.54
N ASN A 252 8.51 9.43 -2.04
CA ASN A 252 7.66 8.28 -1.76
C ASN A 252 7.27 7.53 -3.05
N CYS A 253 7.26 8.21 -4.19
CA CYS A 253 6.92 7.63 -5.50
C CYS A 253 8.11 6.96 -6.20
N ALA A 254 9.25 6.81 -5.53
CA ALA A 254 10.50 6.26 -6.07
C ALA A 254 10.39 4.84 -6.67
N ASN A 255 9.38 4.04 -6.34
CA ASN A 255 9.30 2.64 -6.82
C ASN A 255 8.04 2.35 -7.65
N ILE A 256 7.33 3.39 -8.09
CA ILE A 256 6.09 3.27 -8.86
C ILE A 256 6.19 4.01 -10.20
N GLY A 257 5.32 3.67 -11.14
CA GLY A 257 5.06 4.55 -12.28
C GLY A 257 4.28 5.79 -11.84
N PHE A 258 4.73 6.99 -12.20
CA PHE A 258 3.98 8.23 -11.93
C PHE A 258 3.69 9.04 -13.20
N SER A 259 2.44 9.08 -13.64
CA SER A 259 2.00 9.94 -14.76
C SER A 259 1.14 11.07 -14.23
N PHE A 260 1.45 12.31 -14.59
CA PHE A 260 0.63 13.47 -14.22
C PHE A 260 0.48 14.41 -15.41
N LEU A 261 -0.74 14.47 -15.95
CA LEU A 261 -1.07 15.27 -17.14
C LEU A 261 -2.03 16.40 -16.76
N THR A 262 -1.69 17.62 -17.17
CA THR A 262 -2.53 18.81 -16.96
C THR A 262 -2.49 19.67 -18.22
N GLY A 263 -3.56 20.42 -18.53
CA GLY A 263 -3.53 21.36 -19.64
C GLY A 263 -2.56 22.51 -19.35
N ALA A 264 -1.76 22.93 -20.33
CA ALA A 264 -0.81 24.03 -20.15
C ALA A 264 -1.50 25.35 -19.76
N ASP A 265 -2.73 25.53 -20.22
CA ASP A 265 -3.56 26.72 -19.98
C ASP A 265 -4.53 26.52 -18.81
N ASP A 266 -4.44 25.42 -18.06
CA ASP A 266 -5.24 25.18 -16.86
C ASP A 266 -4.67 25.95 -15.64
N THR A 267 -4.95 27.26 -15.61
CA THR A 267 -4.48 28.16 -14.54
C THR A 267 -5.34 28.10 -13.27
N GLY A 268 -6.52 27.46 -13.33
CA GLY A 268 -7.42 27.35 -12.19
C GLY A 268 -6.74 26.64 -11.03
N PHE A 269 -6.82 27.22 -9.83
CA PHE A 269 -6.15 26.70 -8.62
C PHE A 269 -4.65 26.42 -8.80
N TYR A 270 -3.99 27.12 -9.74
CA TYR A 270 -2.57 26.98 -10.04
C TYR A 270 -2.16 25.58 -10.50
N ARG A 271 -3.07 24.81 -11.10
CA ARG A 271 -2.81 23.42 -11.50
C ARG A 271 -1.64 23.27 -12.45
N ASN A 272 -1.57 24.09 -13.49
CA ASN A 272 -0.43 24.07 -14.42
C ASN A 272 0.91 24.34 -13.70
N ILE A 273 0.94 25.30 -12.79
CA ILE A 273 2.12 25.66 -11.99
C ILE A 273 2.52 24.51 -11.07
N LEU A 274 1.57 23.90 -10.35
CA LEU A 274 1.85 22.79 -9.43
C LEU A 274 2.25 21.51 -10.18
N THR A 275 1.68 21.24 -11.35
CA THR A 275 2.15 20.18 -12.26
C THR A 275 3.58 20.45 -12.70
N HIS A 276 3.93 21.68 -13.07
CA HIS A 276 5.31 22.04 -13.42
C HIS A 276 6.27 21.87 -12.24
N TYR A 277 5.90 22.28 -11.02
CA TYR A 277 6.73 22.06 -9.83
C TYR A 277 6.92 20.57 -9.54
N THR A 278 5.88 19.78 -9.75
CA THR A 278 5.97 18.31 -9.66
C THR A 278 6.94 17.76 -10.70
N GLN A 279 6.87 18.22 -11.96
CA GLN A 279 7.79 17.81 -13.02
C GLN A 279 9.24 18.08 -12.62
N VAL A 280 9.55 19.32 -12.24
CA VAL A 280 10.91 19.72 -11.83
C VAL A 280 11.43 18.88 -10.67
N ALA A 281 10.57 18.57 -9.70
CA ALA A 281 10.96 17.76 -8.55
C ALA A 281 11.25 16.29 -8.92
N PHE A 282 10.41 15.67 -9.77
CA PHE A 282 10.65 14.31 -10.26
C PHE A 282 11.89 14.24 -11.17
N ASP A 283 12.09 15.20 -12.06
CA ASP A 283 13.29 15.30 -12.91
C ASP A 283 14.55 15.42 -12.04
N SER A 284 14.52 16.29 -11.02
CA SER A 284 15.64 16.48 -10.09
C SER A 284 15.92 15.23 -9.25
N ALA A 285 14.88 14.55 -8.78
CA ALA A 285 15.00 13.31 -8.02
C ALA A 285 15.60 12.18 -8.88
N GLN A 286 15.14 12.03 -10.13
CA GLN A 286 15.70 11.07 -11.09
C GLN A 286 17.16 11.38 -11.45
N LEU A 287 17.52 12.65 -11.61
CA LEU A 287 18.90 13.06 -11.89
C LEU A 287 19.83 12.80 -10.69
N SER A 288 19.38 13.11 -9.48
CA SER A 288 20.18 12.92 -8.26
C SER A 288 20.36 11.45 -7.89
N ARG A 289 19.36 10.61 -8.17
CA ARG A 289 19.40 9.17 -7.91
C ARG A 289 18.76 8.42 -9.09
N PRO A 290 19.52 8.11 -10.15
CA PRO A 290 18.94 7.53 -11.34
C PRO A 290 18.58 6.05 -11.18
N LEU A 291 19.30 5.34 -10.31
CA LEU A 291 19.20 3.90 -10.13
C LEU A 291 19.00 3.53 -8.64
N SER A 292 18.26 2.45 -8.42
CA SER A 292 18.16 1.76 -7.15
C SER A 292 19.40 0.88 -6.87
N ALA A 293 19.48 0.33 -5.66
CA ALA A 293 20.55 -0.58 -5.25
C ALA A 293 20.62 -1.87 -6.12
N ASP A 294 19.51 -2.29 -6.72
CA ASP A 294 19.40 -3.39 -7.68
C ASP A 294 19.50 -2.93 -9.15
N GLN A 295 20.05 -1.74 -9.39
CA GLN A 295 20.35 -1.19 -10.73
C GLN A 295 19.11 -1.03 -11.62
N GLN A 296 17.95 -0.74 -11.02
CA GLN A 296 16.72 -0.44 -11.75
C GLN A 296 16.45 1.08 -11.75
N PRO A 297 15.83 1.64 -12.80
CA PRO A 297 15.34 3.01 -12.78
C PRO A 297 14.33 3.20 -11.65
N ILE A 298 14.54 4.21 -10.82
CA ILE A 298 13.75 4.44 -9.60
C ILE A 298 12.56 5.38 -9.91
N PHE A 299 12.79 6.65 -10.27
CA PHE A 299 11.70 7.59 -10.61
C PHE A 299 11.23 7.44 -12.06
N ARG A 300 10.43 6.41 -12.35
CA ARG A 300 9.81 6.22 -13.67
C ARG A 300 8.56 7.08 -13.81
N HIS A 301 8.69 8.24 -14.45
CA HIS A 301 7.62 9.23 -14.47
C HIS A 301 7.34 9.84 -15.85
N ARG A 302 6.13 10.42 -15.99
CA ARG A 302 5.65 11.21 -17.12
C ARG A 302 4.82 12.36 -16.58
N VAL A 303 5.44 13.50 -16.31
CA VAL A 303 4.74 14.71 -15.82
C VAL A 303 4.77 15.77 -16.92
N GLN A 304 3.61 16.17 -17.43
CA GLN A 304 3.53 17.00 -18.64
C GLN A 304 2.38 18.01 -18.59
N LEU A 305 2.69 19.21 -19.08
CA LEU A 305 1.71 20.21 -19.48
C LEU A 305 1.37 20.03 -20.96
N LEU A 306 0.09 19.85 -21.28
CA LEU A 306 -0.39 19.60 -22.63
C LEU A 306 -0.72 20.93 -23.34
N PRO A 307 0.00 21.29 -24.44
CA PRO A 307 -0.20 22.57 -25.11
C PRO A 307 -1.62 22.75 -25.67
N GLY A 308 -2.16 23.98 -25.54
CA GLY A 308 -3.48 24.34 -26.07
C GLY A 308 -4.66 23.71 -25.33
N MET A 309 -4.40 22.99 -24.23
CA MET A 309 -5.43 22.38 -23.40
C MET A 309 -5.61 23.19 -22.12
N GLN A 310 -6.88 23.33 -21.70
CA GLN A 310 -7.26 23.92 -20.43
C GLN A 310 -7.58 22.81 -19.42
N HIS A 311 -8.63 22.98 -18.61
CA HIS A 311 -9.01 22.01 -17.61
C HIS A 311 -9.37 20.63 -18.19
N HIS A 312 -9.99 20.61 -19.36
CA HIS A 312 -10.23 19.37 -20.10
C HIS A 312 -9.00 18.99 -20.93
N ILE A 313 -8.55 17.74 -20.77
CA ILE A 313 -7.46 17.13 -21.54
C ILE A 313 -7.91 15.80 -22.13
N ASP A 314 -7.09 15.20 -23.00
CA ASP A 314 -7.29 13.82 -23.43
C ASP A 314 -6.96 12.84 -22.29
N TYR A 315 -8.00 12.42 -21.57
CA TYR A 315 -7.89 11.47 -20.45
C TYR A 315 -7.48 10.06 -20.90
N SER A 316 -7.67 9.72 -22.19
CA SER A 316 -7.41 8.36 -22.70
C SER A 316 -5.92 7.97 -22.64
N LEU A 317 -5.03 8.95 -22.52
CA LEU A 317 -3.57 8.77 -22.48
C LEU A 317 -3.04 8.14 -21.19
N THR A 318 -3.85 8.12 -20.12
CA THR A 318 -3.37 7.78 -18.76
C THR A 318 -3.29 6.27 -18.50
N THR A 319 -4.41 5.54 -18.61
CA THR A 319 -4.43 4.11 -18.25
C THR A 319 -3.56 3.21 -19.14
N PRO A 320 -3.39 3.47 -20.46
CA PRO A 320 -2.49 2.68 -21.31
C PRO A 320 -1.02 2.79 -20.91
N TRP A 321 -0.63 3.92 -20.30
CA TRP A 321 0.72 4.11 -19.75
C TRP A 321 0.86 3.40 -18.41
N MET A 322 -0.10 3.58 -17.50
CA MET A 322 -0.07 2.99 -16.16
C MET A 322 -0.02 1.47 -16.20
N ARG A 323 -0.81 0.82 -17.07
CA ARG A 323 -0.91 -0.65 -17.14
C ARG A 323 0.40 -1.37 -17.48
N GLN A 324 1.43 -0.64 -17.94
CA GLN A 324 2.77 -1.16 -18.25
C GLN A 324 3.62 -1.42 -17.01
N PHE A 325 3.18 -0.94 -15.84
CA PHE A 325 3.91 -1.05 -14.59
C PHE A 325 3.42 -2.24 -13.77
N VAL A 326 4.36 -2.93 -13.13
CA VAL A 326 4.12 -3.96 -12.13
C VAL A 326 4.93 -3.56 -10.91
N ARG A 327 4.31 -3.57 -9.73
CA ARG A 327 4.96 -3.22 -8.48
C ARG A 327 6.09 -4.20 -8.18
N ASN A 328 7.24 -3.68 -7.74
CA ASN A 328 8.22 -4.48 -7.02
C ASN A 328 7.87 -4.46 -5.53
N PRO A 329 7.39 -5.57 -4.92
CA PRO A 329 7.04 -5.59 -3.51
C PRO A 329 8.27 -5.59 -2.58
N TYR A 330 9.47 -5.85 -3.12
CA TYR A 330 10.72 -6.01 -2.36
C TYR A 330 11.85 -5.11 -2.91
N PRO A 331 11.64 -3.79 -3.04
CA PRO A 331 12.68 -2.92 -3.57
C PRO A 331 13.87 -2.88 -2.61
N LYS A 332 15.09 -2.92 -3.18
CA LYS A 332 16.34 -2.78 -2.39
C LYS A 332 16.71 -1.32 -2.14
N THR A 333 15.89 -0.40 -2.61
CA THR A 333 15.94 1.01 -2.26
C THR A 333 14.55 1.47 -1.85
N VAL A 334 14.44 2.02 -0.65
CA VAL A 334 13.19 2.61 -0.16
C VAL A 334 13.48 4.05 0.23
N LEU A 335 12.73 4.97 -0.37
CA LEU A 335 12.70 6.37 0.00
C LEU A 335 11.31 6.66 0.54
N TRP A 336 11.25 7.13 1.78
CA TRP A 336 9.97 7.38 2.45
C TRP A 336 10.06 8.57 3.37
N GLU A 337 9.38 9.66 3.02
CA GLU A 337 9.01 10.71 3.96
C GLU A 337 7.68 10.34 4.61
N ASP A 338 7.71 10.02 5.91
CA ASP A 338 6.54 9.84 6.75
C ASP A 338 5.89 11.22 7.01
N PHE A 339 4.90 11.55 6.18
CA PHE A 339 4.12 12.78 6.28
C PHE A 339 2.72 12.50 6.82
N GLU A 340 2.18 13.50 7.50
CA GLU A 340 0.83 13.49 8.07
C GLU A 340 -0.22 13.74 6.97
N MET A 341 -1.28 12.93 6.96
CA MET A 341 -2.48 13.12 6.13
C MET A 341 -3.77 12.97 6.95
N ASP A 342 -4.45 14.10 7.16
CA ASP A 342 -5.68 14.23 7.95
C ASP A 342 -5.59 13.73 9.41
N GLY A 343 -4.51 14.09 10.09
CA GLY A 343 -4.14 13.69 11.45
C GLY A 343 -3.39 12.36 11.53
N ARG A 344 -3.20 11.65 10.40
CA ARG A 344 -2.66 10.29 10.39
C ARG A 344 -1.26 10.20 9.78
N HIS A 345 -0.41 9.40 10.41
CA HIS A 345 0.84 8.90 9.82
C HIS A 345 0.68 7.41 9.49
N ARG A 346 1.37 6.95 8.44
CA ARG A 346 1.43 5.50 8.14
C ARG A 346 2.37 4.81 9.14
N SER A 347 1.94 3.67 9.67
CA SER A 347 2.77 2.84 10.56
C SER A 347 3.84 2.05 9.81
N GLY A 348 3.68 1.84 8.50
CA GLY A 348 4.62 1.07 7.70
C GLY A 348 4.59 1.40 6.21
N PHE A 349 5.72 1.14 5.56
CA PHE A 349 5.96 1.39 4.15
C PHE A 349 6.98 0.38 3.60
N TYR A 350 6.60 -0.38 2.56
CA TYR A 350 7.35 -1.53 2.03
C TYR A 350 7.69 -2.59 3.10
N ASN A 351 8.92 -2.60 3.59
CA ASN A 351 9.42 -3.54 4.60
C ASN A 351 9.84 -2.83 5.90
N LEU A 352 9.54 -1.54 6.03
CA LEU A 352 9.78 -0.74 7.22
C LEU A 352 8.48 -0.57 8.01
N GLN A 353 8.55 -0.72 9.32
CA GLN A 353 7.46 -0.41 10.25
C GLN A 353 7.99 0.46 11.39
N VAL A 354 7.34 1.60 11.61
CA VAL A 354 7.64 2.55 12.68
C VAL A 354 6.99 2.07 13.97
N LEU A 355 7.81 1.57 14.90
CA LEU A 355 7.36 1.16 16.23
C LEU A 355 7.34 2.34 17.21
N LYS A 356 8.20 3.34 16.98
CA LYS A 356 8.25 4.58 17.74
C LYS A 356 8.82 5.69 16.86
N ARG A 357 8.06 6.78 16.70
CA ARG A 357 8.53 7.99 16.01
C ARG A 357 9.61 8.71 16.82
N PRO A 358 10.63 9.29 16.16
CA PRO A 358 11.70 10.02 16.85
C PRO A 358 11.23 11.37 17.39
N SER A 359 10.31 12.04 16.68
CA SER A 359 9.80 13.36 17.03
C SER A 359 8.41 13.60 16.44
N ALA A 360 7.84 14.78 16.68
CA ALA A 360 6.61 15.23 16.01
C ALA A 360 6.84 15.67 14.55
N LEU A 361 8.10 15.86 14.14
CA LEU A 361 8.45 16.22 12.78
C LEU A 361 8.21 15.05 11.83
N ARG A 362 8.22 15.35 10.54
CA ARG A 362 8.29 14.33 9.49
C ARG A 362 9.63 13.64 9.56
N THR A 363 9.64 12.33 9.34
CA THR A 363 10.88 11.55 9.28
C THR A 363 11.09 11.04 7.85
N TYR A 364 12.27 11.29 7.30
CA TYR A 364 12.70 10.75 6.03
C TYR A 364 13.58 9.53 6.26
N TYR A 365 13.19 8.40 5.66
CA TYR A 365 13.89 7.13 5.65
C TYR A 365 14.45 6.90 4.24
N ASP A 366 15.77 6.86 4.12
CA ASP A 366 16.48 6.40 2.91
C ASP A 366 17.17 5.08 3.24
N MET A 367 16.59 3.98 2.77
CA MET A 367 17.14 2.64 2.93
C MET A 367 17.74 2.14 1.63
N SER A 368 18.91 1.52 1.72
CA SER A 368 19.49 0.71 0.66
C SER A 368 19.94 -0.66 1.18
N ILE A 369 19.76 -1.70 0.36
CA ILE A 369 20.16 -3.07 0.69
C ILE A 369 21.17 -3.56 -0.35
N GLN A 370 22.39 -3.87 0.10
CA GLN A 370 23.46 -4.41 -0.73
C GLN A 370 23.97 -5.71 -0.12
N GLY A 371 23.69 -6.83 -0.78
CA GLY A 371 23.95 -8.16 -0.22
C GLY A 371 23.18 -8.36 1.09
N ASN A 372 23.91 -8.43 2.21
CA ASN A 372 23.37 -8.61 3.55
C ASN A 372 23.54 -7.36 4.43
N VAL A 373 23.91 -6.23 3.84
CA VAL A 373 24.05 -4.95 4.54
C VAL A 373 22.86 -4.07 4.20
N ILE A 374 22.16 -3.63 5.24
CA ILE A 374 21.03 -2.70 5.18
C ILE A 374 21.53 -1.38 5.75
N ALA A 375 21.65 -0.36 4.90
CA ALA A 375 22.03 0.99 5.31
C ALA A 375 20.81 1.90 5.30
N LEU A 376 20.54 2.56 6.43
CA LEU A 376 19.47 3.56 6.58
C LEU A 376 20.07 4.92 6.96
N SER A 377 19.73 5.95 6.20
CA SER A 377 19.78 7.34 6.67
C SER A 377 18.39 7.72 7.17
N ILE A 378 18.29 8.19 8.41
CA ILE A 378 17.03 8.57 9.05
C ILE A 378 17.14 10.01 9.54
N GLN A 379 16.31 10.88 9.01
CA GLN A 379 16.41 12.32 9.20
C GLN A 379 15.06 12.94 9.57
N ASP A 380 15.05 13.86 10.53
CA ASP A 380 13.93 14.78 10.70
C ASP A 380 13.92 15.78 9.54
N VAL A 381 12.74 16.07 9.01
CA VAL A 381 12.54 17.01 7.89
C VAL A 381 11.82 18.25 8.40
N ARG A 382 12.38 19.43 8.09
CA ARG A 382 11.72 20.72 8.31
C ARG A 382 11.47 21.39 6.97
N TYR A 383 10.24 21.86 6.80
CA TYR A 383 9.82 22.63 5.63
C TYR A 383 9.85 24.12 5.94
N THR A 384 10.36 24.92 5.01
CA THR A 384 10.24 26.38 5.01
C THR A 384 9.57 26.81 3.72
N THR A 385 8.39 27.43 3.83
CA THR A 385 7.66 27.93 2.67
C THR A 385 8.44 29.06 2.00
N THR A 386 8.72 28.90 0.71
CA THR A 386 9.47 29.88 -0.10
C THR A 386 8.56 30.65 -1.05
N GLU A 387 7.38 30.12 -1.33
CA GLU A 387 6.39 30.75 -2.21
C GLU A 387 4.99 30.50 -1.64
N LYS A 388 4.21 31.58 -1.52
CA LYS A 388 2.78 31.54 -1.24
C LYS A 388 2.05 32.23 -2.37
N GLU A 389 0.92 31.68 -2.77
CA GLU A 389 0.08 32.42 -3.70
C GLU A 389 -0.66 33.57 -2.98
N PRO A 390 -0.90 34.71 -3.65
CA PRO A 390 -1.28 35.94 -2.95
C PRO A 390 -2.73 36.00 -2.47
N GLN A 391 -3.65 35.24 -3.08
CA GLN A 391 -5.09 35.45 -2.90
C GLN A 391 -5.65 34.67 -1.69
N TRP A 392 -5.18 33.46 -1.43
CA TRP A 392 -5.65 32.56 -0.37
C TRP A 392 -4.52 32.14 0.60
N GLY A 393 -3.28 32.58 0.34
CA GLY A 393 -2.10 32.23 1.11
C GLY A 393 -1.66 30.76 0.97
N ILE A 394 -2.07 30.05 -0.08
CA ILE A 394 -1.70 28.64 -0.30
C ILE A 394 -0.18 28.56 -0.45
N GLU A 395 0.43 27.68 0.32
CA GLU A 395 1.87 27.44 0.26
C GLU A 395 2.19 26.56 -0.95
N MET A 396 2.97 27.09 -1.89
CA MET A 396 3.15 26.52 -3.23
C MET A 396 4.52 25.83 -3.37
N LYS A 397 5.58 26.45 -2.84
CA LYS A 397 6.95 25.90 -2.84
C LYS A 397 7.58 25.92 -1.46
N PHE A 398 8.53 25.01 -1.27
CA PHE A 398 9.19 24.79 0.01
C PHE A 398 10.66 24.45 -0.18
N ASN A 399 11.48 24.94 0.75
CA ASN A 399 12.80 24.39 1.02
C ASN A 399 12.70 23.35 2.14
N ARG A 400 13.56 22.34 2.08
CA ARG A 400 13.70 21.32 3.12
C ARG A 400 15.08 21.40 3.75
N SER A 401 15.12 21.26 5.07
CA SER A 401 16.36 21.06 5.83
C SER A 401 16.27 19.77 6.63
N TYR A 402 17.40 19.07 6.76
CA TYR A 402 17.47 17.74 7.32
C TYR A 402 18.42 17.72 8.52
N SER A 403 18.04 16.97 9.55
CA SER A 403 18.91 16.66 10.70
C SER A 403 18.77 15.19 11.06
N ALA A 404 19.84 14.54 11.51
CA ALA A 404 19.77 13.14 11.91
C ALA A 404 18.72 12.93 13.02
N ALA A 405 17.76 12.04 12.77
CA ALA A 405 16.71 11.70 13.74
C ALA A 405 17.29 10.81 14.86
N GLN A 406 16.75 10.95 16.06
CA GLN A 406 17.17 10.19 17.26
C GLN A 406 15.96 9.82 18.12
N GLY A 407 16.07 8.76 18.91
CA GLY A 407 15.05 8.30 19.86
C GLY A 407 13.92 7.47 19.25
N GLY A 408 14.05 7.09 17.97
CA GLY A 408 13.08 6.30 17.23
C GLY A 408 13.31 4.80 17.34
N LYS A 409 12.31 4.01 16.93
CA LYS A 409 12.39 2.55 16.84
C LYS A 409 11.72 2.05 15.56
N LEU A 410 12.43 1.23 14.81
CA LEU A 410 11.96 0.60 13.58
C LEU A 410 11.96 -0.93 13.72
N ARG A 411 11.04 -1.56 13.01
CA ARG A 411 11.13 -2.96 12.62
C ARG A 411 11.37 -3.02 11.12
N ILE A 412 12.37 -3.81 10.72
CA ILE A 412 12.74 -4.04 9.32
C ILE A 412 12.42 -5.50 9.01
N TYR A 413 11.41 -5.73 8.19
CA TYR A 413 11.04 -7.05 7.73
C TYR A 413 11.92 -7.51 6.57
N LEU A 414 12.22 -8.81 6.52
CA LEU A 414 13.17 -9.40 5.58
C LEU A 414 12.66 -10.73 5.01
N ASN A 415 13.06 -11.02 3.79
CA ASN A 415 12.90 -12.31 3.11
C ASN A 415 14.14 -12.63 2.27
N ASP A 416 14.10 -13.75 1.55
CA ASP A 416 15.19 -14.24 0.69
C ASP A 416 15.42 -13.41 -0.59
N LYS A 417 14.49 -12.49 -0.93
CA LYS A 417 14.64 -11.54 -2.04
C LYS A 417 15.42 -10.30 -1.63
N LEU A 418 15.32 -9.91 -0.36
CA LEU A 418 16.00 -8.75 0.20
C LEU A 418 17.44 -9.10 0.63
N VAL A 419 17.63 -10.22 1.35
CA VAL A 419 18.93 -10.62 1.92
C VAL A 419 19.13 -12.14 1.86
N ASN A 420 20.36 -12.62 2.04
CA ASN A 420 20.62 -14.06 2.23
C ASN A 420 20.39 -14.46 3.69
N LEU A 421 19.30 -15.19 3.96
CA LEU A 421 18.90 -15.63 5.31
C LEU A 421 19.86 -16.65 5.96
N ASN A 422 20.83 -17.20 5.22
CA ASN A 422 21.85 -18.11 5.77
C ASN A 422 23.14 -17.39 6.17
N LYS A 423 23.21 -16.06 5.99
CA LYS A 423 24.36 -15.23 6.34
C LYS A 423 23.97 -14.19 7.37
N GLU A 424 24.96 -13.66 8.08
CA GLU A 424 24.72 -12.52 8.97
C GLU A 424 24.17 -11.33 8.19
N VAL A 425 23.15 -10.69 8.75
CA VAL A 425 22.62 -9.42 8.28
C VAL A 425 23.20 -8.32 9.16
N THR A 426 23.66 -7.24 8.55
CA THR A 426 24.13 -6.04 9.26
C THR A 426 23.19 -4.88 8.97
N VAL A 427 22.71 -4.20 10.01
CA VAL A 427 21.93 -2.96 9.88
C VAL A 427 22.79 -1.79 10.35
N ILE A 428 22.93 -0.79 9.51
CA ILE A 428 23.65 0.45 9.78
C ILE A 428 22.64 1.59 9.71
N ILE A 429 22.53 2.38 10.77
CA ILE A 429 21.65 3.55 10.84
C ILE A 429 22.51 4.79 11.08
N ASN A 430 22.39 5.80 10.23
CA ASN A 430 23.12 7.07 10.35
C ASN A 430 24.64 6.85 10.58
N GLY A 431 25.21 5.88 9.83
CA GLY A 431 26.63 5.50 9.92
C GLY A 431 27.01 4.61 11.10
N LYS A 432 26.10 4.30 12.03
CA LYS A 432 26.35 3.45 13.20
C LYS A 432 25.76 2.06 13.01
N LYS A 433 26.51 1.02 13.35
CA LYS A 433 26.02 -0.37 13.32
C LYS A 433 24.99 -0.58 14.44
N ALA A 434 23.73 -0.78 14.06
CA ALA A 434 22.61 -0.98 14.98
C ALA A 434 22.32 -2.47 15.24
N PHE A 435 22.65 -3.34 14.30
CA PHE A 435 22.48 -4.79 14.42
C PHE A 435 23.51 -5.55 13.58
N GLN A 436 23.93 -6.72 14.07
CA GLN A 436 24.67 -7.71 13.29
C GLN A 436 24.33 -9.11 13.81
N GLY A 437 23.87 -10.00 12.92
CA GLY A 437 23.61 -11.40 13.28
C GLY A 437 22.79 -12.14 12.24
N VAL A 438 22.68 -13.45 12.42
CA VAL A 438 21.82 -14.31 11.57
C VAL A 438 20.37 -14.17 12.01
N VAL A 439 19.52 -13.69 11.11
CA VAL A 439 18.07 -13.58 11.32
C VAL A 439 17.41 -14.94 11.11
N LYS A 440 16.44 -15.30 11.95
CA LYS A 440 15.77 -16.61 11.90
C LYS A 440 14.29 -16.42 11.60
N ALA A 441 13.74 -17.27 10.74
CA ALA A 441 12.34 -17.22 10.41
C ALA A 441 11.46 -17.58 11.63
N ASN A 442 10.41 -16.80 11.85
CA ASN A 442 9.48 -16.99 12.94
C ASN A 442 8.04 -16.71 12.50
N LEU A 443 7.11 -17.56 12.95
CA LEU A 443 5.68 -17.37 12.72
C LEU A 443 5.19 -15.98 13.19
N LYS A 444 5.75 -15.46 14.28
CA LYS A 444 5.43 -14.12 14.80
C LYS A 444 5.62 -13.03 13.75
N ASP A 445 6.72 -13.07 13.00
CA ASP A 445 7.04 -12.03 12.01
C ASP A 445 6.12 -12.11 10.79
N MET A 446 5.76 -13.33 10.37
CA MET A 446 4.80 -13.56 9.30
C MET A 446 3.41 -13.03 9.65
N ILE A 447 2.94 -13.31 10.86
CA ILE A 447 1.64 -12.82 11.36
C ILE A 447 1.66 -11.30 11.46
N ASN A 448 2.66 -10.72 12.13
CA ASN A 448 2.73 -9.27 12.34
C ASN A 448 2.81 -8.48 11.03
N SER A 449 3.62 -8.95 10.07
CA SER A 449 3.72 -8.31 8.76
C SER A 449 2.46 -8.48 7.92
N CYS A 450 1.78 -9.63 8.02
CA CYS A 450 0.49 -9.85 7.36
C CYS A 450 -0.58 -8.88 7.89
N VAL A 451 -0.67 -8.66 9.20
CA VAL A 451 -1.59 -7.67 9.78
C VAL A 451 -1.23 -6.24 9.33
N GLU A 452 0.04 -5.87 9.38
CA GLU A 452 0.50 -4.52 9.06
C GLU A 452 0.21 -4.15 7.60
N TYR A 453 0.45 -5.07 6.67
CA TYR A 453 0.46 -4.75 5.25
C TYR A 453 -0.69 -5.34 4.44
N TYR A 454 -1.40 -6.35 4.97
CA TYR A 454 -2.55 -7.02 4.34
C TYR A 454 -2.31 -7.44 2.88
N ASP A 455 -1.11 -7.95 2.60
CA ASP A 455 -0.60 -8.20 1.25
C ASP A 455 0.11 -9.56 1.18
N PRO A 456 -0.23 -10.43 0.19
CA PRO A 456 0.33 -11.78 0.08
C PRO A 456 1.85 -11.80 -0.11
N TYR A 457 2.43 -10.73 -0.69
CA TYR A 457 3.88 -10.62 -0.85
C TYR A 457 4.55 -10.17 0.45
N ARG A 458 3.83 -9.53 1.38
CA ARG A 458 4.43 -8.98 2.60
C ARG A 458 4.17 -9.84 3.85
N VAL A 459 4.02 -11.14 3.66
CA VAL A 459 4.09 -12.14 4.74
C VAL A 459 5.57 -12.47 4.99
N TYR A 460 6.28 -11.58 5.67
CA TYR A 460 7.72 -11.67 5.83
C TYR A 460 8.12 -12.75 6.86
N PRO A 461 9.07 -13.65 6.53
CA PRO A 461 9.47 -14.72 7.44
C PRO A 461 10.24 -14.25 8.67
N THR A 462 10.90 -13.10 8.61
CA THR A 462 11.76 -12.61 9.70
C THR A 462 11.81 -11.10 9.76
N ALA A 463 12.19 -10.55 10.92
CA ALA A 463 12.39 -9.12 11.11
C ALA A 463 13.57 -8.81 12.05
N VAL A 464 14.08 -7.58 11.95
CA VAL A 464 15.03 -7.00 12.91
C VAL A 464 14.42 -5.74 13.52
N GLU A 465 14.40 -5.63 14.84
CA GLU A 465 14.04 -4.39 15.53
C GLU A 465 15.30 -3.62 15.91
N VAL A 466 15.30 -2.32 15.61
CA VAL A 466 16.44 -1.42 15.83
C VAL A 466 15.97 -0.10 16.41
N SER A 467 16.69 0.39 17.41
CA SER A 467 16.55 1.76 17.93
C SER A 467 17.69 2.62 17.40
N TYR A 468 17.46 3.91 17.23
CA TYR A 468 18.44 4.85 16.70
C TYR A 468 18.35 6.23 17.35
#